data_AF-A0A535UEZ8-F1
#
_entry.id   AF-A0A535UEZ8-F1
#
_cell.length_a   1.000
_cell.length_b   1.000
_cell.length_c   1.000
_cell.angle_alpha   90.00
_cell.angle_beta   90.00
_cell.angle_gamma   90.00
#
_symmetry.space_group_name_H-M   'P 1'
#
loop_
_entity.id
_entity.type
_entity.pdbx_description
1 polymer ?
#
loop_
_entity_poly.entity_id
_entity_poly.type
_entity_poly.pdbx_seq_one_letter_code
_entity_poly.pdbx_strand_id
1 'polypeptide(L)'
;MRRTAESVRLEVPPERAFAACLRLLGDPDPRRGMLARRCEPDPPVEGSVIVTTVRARDGGERELRAVVVALDPPHEVATANEGEGPAVRTTLRCEPDGGGTRVTLTSEVTGALVAGATASGLLDRLLFGRSQRRAARATLRRLRELARSR
;
A
#
# COMPACT_ATOMS: atom_id res chain seq x y z
N MET A 1 15.24 2.75 -10.54
CA MET A 1 14.19 2.00 -9.83
C MET A 1 14.57 1.86 -8.37
N ARG A 2 13.66 2.10 -7.42
CA ARG A 2 13.87 1.89 -5.97
C ARG A 2 12.88 0.85 -5.48
N ARG A 3 13.32 -0.04 -4.60
CA ARG A 3 12.48 -1.11 -4.03
C ARG A 3 12.66 -1.16 -2.52
N THR A 4 11.57 -1.24 -1.80
CA THR A 4 11.55 -1.54 -0.36
C THR A 4 10.66 -2.74 -0.11
N ALA A 5 11.09 -3.66 0.74
CA ALA A 5 10.28 -4.77 1.20
C ALA A 5 10.28 -4.81 2.73
N GLU A 6 9.10 -4.98 3.32
CA GLU A 6 8.93 -5.23 4.75
C GLU A 6 7.94 -6.39 4.89
N SER A 7 8.09 -7.22 5.92
CA SER A 7 7.23 -8.38 6.14
C SER A 7 6.70 -8.43 7.56
N VAL A 8 5.53 -9.05 7.74
CA VAL A 8 4.94 -9.37 9.05
C VAL A 8 4.47 -10.82 9.06
N ARG A 9 4.64 -11.49 10.20
CA ARG A 9 4.03 -12.79 10.45
C ARG A 9 2.67 -12.62 11.12
N LEU A 10 1.67 -13.30 10.60
CA LEU A 10 0.30 -13.36 11.11
C LEU A 10 0.00 -14.80 11.53
N GLU A 11 -0.55 -14.99 12.73
CA GLU A 11 -0.98 -16.30 13.24
C GLU A 11 -2.40 -16.64 12.74
N VAL A 12 -2.59 -16.60 11.42
CA VAL A 12 -3.83 -16.93 10.71
C VAL A 12 -3.47 -17.62 9.39
N PRO A 13 -4.36 -18.45 8.80
CA PRO A 13 -4.10 -19.10 7.53
C PRO A 13 -4.10 -18.10 6.34
N PRO A 14 -3.50 -18.46 5.19
CA PRO A 14 -3.31 -17.56 4.05
C PRO A 14 -4.59 -16.90 3.56
N GLU A 15 -5.71 -17.61 3.54
CA GLU A 15 -7.01 -17.10 3.09
C GLU A 15 -7.48 -15.93 3.96
N ARG A 16 -7.29 -16.04 5.27
CA ARG A 16 -7.66 -14.98 6.21
C ARG A 16 -6.69 -13.80 6.16
N ALA A 17 -5.40 -14.07 5.99
CA ALA A 17 -4.39 -13.02 5.78
C ALA A 17 -4.68 -12.24 4.48
N PHE A 18 -5.04 -12.96 3.42
CA PHE A 18 -5.39 -12.39 2.13
C PHE A 18 -6.67 -11.57 2.17
N ALA A 19 -7.72 -12.08 2.83
CA ALA A 19 -8.95 -11.31 3.08
C ALA A 19 -8.65 -9.99 3.81
N ALA A 20 -7.73 -9.99 4.77
CA ALA A 20 -7.29 -8.76 5.43
C ALA A 20 -6.49 -7.83 4.50
N CYS A 21 -5.73 -8.37 3.53
CA CYS A 21 -5.08 -7.58 2.47
C CYS A 21 -6.11 -6.92 1.56
N LEU A 22 -7.19 -7.60 1.19
CA LEU A 22 -8.28 -7.00 0.40
C LEU A 22 -9.00 -5.91 1.19
N ARG A 23 -9.26 -6.14 2.48
CA ARG A 23 -9.86 -5.11 3.36
C ARG A 23 -9.02 -3.83 3.41
N LEU A 24 -7.69 -3.92 3.38
CA LEU A 24 -6.83 -2.73 3.31
C LEU A 24 -7.10 -1.83 2.09
N LEU A 25 -7.67 -2.37 1.00
CA LEU A 25 -7.94 -1.60 -0.21
C LEU A 25 -9.12 -0.65 -0.05
N GLY A 26 -10.07 -0.96 0.84
CA GLY A 26 -11.24 -0.12 1.15
C GLY A 26 -11.23 0.49 2.55
N ASP A 27 -10.43 -0.04 3.48
CA ASP A 27 -10.41 0.43 4.88
C ASP A 27 -9.48 1.66 5.04
N PRO A 28 -10.00 2.81 5.50
CA PRO A 28 -9.18 3.99 5.72
C PRO A 28 -8.28 3.84 6.95
N ASP A 29 -7.10 4.47 6.92
CA ASP A 29 -6.23 4.62 8.09
C ASP A 29 -6.14 6.10 8.52
N PRO A 30 -7.05 6.58 9.41
CA PRO A 30 -7.08 7.96 9.88
C PRO A 30 -5.77 8.41 10.54
N ARG A 31 -5.01 7.48 11.14
CA ARG A 31 -3.70 7.79 11.75
C ARG A 31 -2.66 8.26 10.73
N ARG A 32 -2.95 8.08 9.44
CA ARG A 32 -2.13 8.53 8.30
C ARG A 32 -2.73 9.72 7.56
N GLY A 33 -3.76 10.37 8.10
CA GLY A 33 -4.46 11.46 7.42
C GLY A 33 -5.35 11.01 6.27
N MET A 34 -5.66 9.72 6.19
CA MET A 34 -6.62 9.16 5.24
C MET A 34 -8.03 9.35 5.78
N LEU A 35 -8.84 10.13 5.09
CA LEU A 35 -10.20 10.49 5.50
C LEU A 35 -11.20 9.46 5.02
N ALA A 36 -11.04 8.99 3.79
CA ALA A 36 -11.87 7.96 3.19
C ALA A 36 -11.04 7.10 2.25
N ARG A 37 -11.49 5.86 2.06
CA ARG A 37 -10.93 4.94 1.07
C ARG A 37 -12.05 4.05 0.55
N ARG A 38 -12.01 3.72 -0.72
CA ARG A 38 -12.95 2.79 -1.36
C ARG A 38 -12.29 2.08 -2.53
N CYS A 39 -12.78 0.89 -2.84
CA CYS A 39 -12.38 0.10 -3.99
C CYS A 39 -13.60 -0.11 -4.88
N GLU A 40 -13.45 0.10 -6.18
CA GLU A 40 -14.54 -0.01 -7.15
C GLU A 40 -14.10 -0.91 -8.33
N PRO A 41 -14.80 -2.03 -8.60
CA PRO A 41 -15.86 -2.63 -7.78
C PRO A 41 -15.35 -3.21 -6.44
N ASP A 42 -16.30 -3.52 -5.55
CA ASP A 42 -16.11 -4.26 -4.29
C ASP A 42 -17.03 -5.50 -4.30
N PRO A 43 -16.52 -6.75 -4.30
CA PRO A 43 -15.13 -7.14 -4.05
C PRO A 43 -14.14 -6.72 -5.16
N PRO A 44 -12.86 -6.51 -4.82
CA PRO A 44 -11.83 -6.15 -5.80
C PRO A 44 -11.61 -7.22 -6.87
N VAL A 45 -11.38 -6.79 -8.11
CA VAL A 45 -10.90 -7.59 -9.24
C VAL A 45 -9.68 -6.90 -9.87
N GLU A 46 -8.96 -7.57 -10.76
CA GLU A 46 -7.95 -6.88 -11.58
C GLU A 46 -8.60 -5.75 -12.38
N GLY A 47 -7.97 -4.58 -12.39
CA GLY A 47 -8.53 -3.35 -12.95
C GLY A 47 -9.39 -2.54 -11.98
N SER A 48 -9.73 -3.04 -10.78
CA SER A 48 -10.42 -2.25 -9.77
C SER A 48 -9.66 -0.98 -9.42
N VAL A 49 -10.39 0.12 -9.24
CA VAL A 49 -9.83 1.43 -8.87
C VAL A 49 -10.00 1.65 -7.38
N ILE A 50 -8.90 2.01 -6.73
CA ILE A 50 -8.85 2.40 -5.32
C ILE A 50 -8.78 3.91 -5.27
N VAL A 51 -9.81 4.53 -4.71
CA VAL A 51 -9.86 5.96 -4.47
C VAL A 51 -9.58 6.22 -2.99
N THR A 52 -8.57 7.02 -2.72
CA THR A 52 -8.16 7.39 -1.36
C THR A 52 -8.25 8.89 -1.18
N THR A 53 -9.10 9.36 -0.28
CA THR A 53 -9.20 10.77 0.10
C THR A 53 -8.26 11.04 1.26
N VAL A 54 -7.34 11.98 1.10
CA VAL A 54 -6.37 12.36 2.13
C VAL A 54 -6.47 13.84 2.44
N ARG A 55 -6.16 14.21 3.69
CA ARG A 55 -5.95 15.61 4.06
C ARG A 55 -4.57 16.06 3.61
N ALA A 56 -4.52 17.07 2.75
CA ALA A 56 -3.31 17.73 2.30
C ALA A 56 -2.74 18.66 3.39
N ARG A 57 -1.49 19.12 3.19
CA ARG A 57 -0.77 19.95 4.19
C ARG A 57 -1.37 21.34 4.39
N ASP A 58 -2.03 21.86 3.36
CA ASP A 58 -2.76 23.12 3.37
C ASP A 58 -4.15 23.01 4.04
N GLY A 59 -4.50 21.82 4.54
CA GLY A 59 -5.80 21.55 5.14
C GLY A 59 -6.87 21.14 4.12
N GLY A 60 -6.59 21.23 2.83
CA GLY A 60 -7.48 20.79 1.77
C GLY A 60 -7.62 19.27 1.70
N GLU A 61 -8.61 18.80 0.95
CA GLU A 61 -8.78 17.38 0.65
C GLU A 61 -8.29 17.08 -0.77
N ARG A 62 -7.63 15.94 -0.94
CA ARG A 62 -7.16 15.46 -2.24
C ARG A 62 -7.51 13.99 -2.42
N GLU A 63 -7.97 13.64 -3.62
CA GLU A 63 -8.10 12.24 -4.03
C GLU A 63 -6.79 11.74 -4.67
N LEU A 64 -6.39 10.54 -4.25
CA LEU A 64 -5.33 9.75 -4.86
C LEU A 64 -5.96 8.48 -5.43
N ARG A 65 -5.53 8.08 -6.63
CA ARG A 65 -6.04 6.90 -7.31
C ARG A 65 -4.94 5.86 -7.48
N ALA A 66 -5.32 4.59 -7.39
CA ALA A 66 -4.49 3.46 -7.72
C ALA A 66 -5.34 2.36 -8.36
N VAL A 67 -4.76 1.55 -9.22
CA VAL A 67 -5.44 0.43 -9.89
C VAL A 67 -4.89 -0.88 -9.35
N VAL A 68 -5.75 -1.87 -9.15
CA VAL A 68 -5.33 -3.26 -8.89
C VAL A 68 -4.77 -3.83 -10.19
N VAL A 69 -3.46 -4.07 -10.23
CA VAL A 69 -2.73 -4.53 -11.44
C VAL A 69 -2.37 -6.01 -11.39
N ALA A 70 -2.55 -6.66 -10.25
CA ALA A 70 -2.50 -8.12 -10.12
C ALA A 70 -3.37 -8.55 -8.94
N LEU A 71 -4.12 -9.63 -9.11
CA LEU A 71 -4.92 -10.23 -8.05
C LEU A 71 -4.94 -11.75 -8.20
N ASP A 72 -4.21 -12.45 -7.34
CA ASP A 72 -4.07 -13.90 -7.33
C ASP A 72 -4.43 -14.44 -5.93
N PRO A 73 -5.71 -14.68 -5.63
CA PRO A 73 -6.12 -15.20 -4.32
C PRO A 73 -5.67 -16.65 -4.09
N PRO A 74 -5.19 -17.01 -2.87
CA PRO A 74 -4.97 -16.18 -1.68
C PRO A 74 -3.53 -15.64 -1.58
N HIS A 75 -2.78 -15.59 -2.67
CA HIS A 75 -1.33 -15.41 -2.68
C HIS A 75 -0.87 -13.96 -2.85
N GLU A 76 -1.50 -13.17 -3.72
CA GLU A 76 -0.95 -11.88 -4.11
C GLU A 76 -2.03 -10.85 -4.48
N VAL A 77 -1.82 -9.60 -4.05
CA VAL A 77 -2.52 -8.44 -4.60
C VAL A 77 -1.52 -7.32 -4.83
N ALA A 78 -1.56 -6.71 -6.01
CA ALA A 78 -0.70 -5.58 -6.37
C ALA A 78 -1.51 -4.39 -6.86
N THR A 79 -1.08 -3.19 -6.47
CA THR A 79 -1.66 -1.93 -6.91
C THR A 79 -0.61 -1.03 -7.55
N ALA A 80 -1.02 -0.21 -8.51
CA ALA A 80 -0.18 0.83 -9.10
C ALA A 80 -0.88 2.18 -8.97
N ASN A 81 -0.16 3.24 -8.56
CA ASN A 81 -0.76 4.57 -8.51
C ASN A 81 -1.05 5.13 -9.91
N GLU A 82 -2.07 5.97 -10.00
CA GLU A 82 -2.33 6.80 -11.17
C GLU A 82 -1.90 8.26 -10.90
N GLY A 83 -1.52 8.96 -11.97
CA GLY A 83 -1.35 10.42 -11.97
C GLY A 83 0.07 10.90 -12.26
N GLU A 84 0.23 12.23 -12.22
CA GLU A 84 1.49 12.93 -12.47
C GLU A 84 2.43 12.76 -11.27
N GLY A 85 3.36 11.81 -11.38
CA GLY A 85 4.31 11.49 -10.33
C GLY A 85 5.14 10.26 -10.70
N PRO A 86 6.08 9.84 -9.84
CA PRO A 86 6.77 8.59 -10.06
C PRO A 86 5.78 7.43 -9.99
N ALA A 87 5.93 6.46 -10.90
CA ALA A 87 5.15 5.24 -10.89
C ALA A 87 5.53 4.41 -9.67
N VAL A 88 4.55 4.08 -8.83
CA VAL A 88 4.66 3.31 -7.60
C VAL A 88 3.79 2.07 -7.72
N ARG A 89 4.43 0.90 -7.72
CA ARG A 89 3.76 -0.39 -7.57
C ARG A 89 3.89 -0.86 -6.13
N THR A 90 2.80 -1.30 -5.52
CA THR A 90 2.80 -1.92 -4.19
C THR A 90 2.21 -3.31 -4.28
N THR A 91 2.97 -4.33 -3.87
CA THR A 91 2.55 -5.74 -3.85
C THR A 91 2.47 -6.23 -2.41
N LEU A 92 1.37 -6.88 -2.04
CA LEU A 92 1.21 -7.67 -0.83
C LEU A 92 1.19 -9.15 -1.24
N ARG A 93 2.17 -9.91 -0.76
CA ARG A 93 2.28 -11.35 -1.02
C ARG A 93 2.12 -12.14 0.27
N CYS A 94 1.24 -13.13 0.27
CA CYS A 94 0.91 -14.01 1.38
C CYS A 94 1.52 -15.40 1.14
N GLU A 95 2.43 -15.81 2.01
CA GLU A 95 3.12 -17.09 1.93
C GLU A 95 2.88 -17.87 3.23
N PRO A 96 2.58 -19.19 3.16
CA PRO A 96 2.54 -20.02 4.37
C PRO A 96 3.86 -19.93 5.15
N ASP A 97 3.78 -19.76 6.47
CA ASP A 97 4.94 -19.69 7.37
C ASP A 97 4.63 -20.47 8.66
N GLY A 98 4.89 -21.78 8.62
CA GLY A 98 4.50 -22.72 9.67
C GLY A 98 2.98 -22.79 9.82
N GLY A 99 2.48 -22.59 11.04
CA GLY A 99 1.04 -22.55 11.34
C GLY A 99 0.35 -21.21 11.01
N GLY A 100 1.04 -20.27 10.37
CA GLY A 100 0.53 -18.94 10.05
C GLY A 100 0.88 -18.50 8.63
N THR A 101 0.84 -17.19 8.41
CA THR A 101 1.12 -16.57 7.12
C THR A 101 2.14 -15.46 7.27
N ARG A 102 3.16 -15.46 6.41
CA ARG A 102 4.03 -14.31 6.20
C ARG A 102 3.43 -13.43 5.11
N VAL A 103 3.16 -12.18 5.45
CA VAL A 103 2.77 -11.17 4.46
C VAL A 103 3.92 -10.22 4.20
N THR A 104 4.36 -10.16 2.96
CA THR A 104 5.43 -9.27 2.50
C THR A 104 4.85 -8.14 1.66
N LEU A 105 5.06 -6.90 2.11
CA LEU A 105 4.76 -5.70 1.34
C LEU A 105 6.02 -5.27 0.60
N THR A 106 5.97 -5.30 -0.73
CA THR A 106 6.98 -4.72 -1.60
C THR A 106 6.45 -3.43 -2.22
N SER A 107 7.21 -2.34 -2.13
CA SER A 107 6.92 -1.10 -2.85
C SER A 107 8.06 -0.79 -3.80
N GLU A 108 7.73 -0.63 -5.08
CA GLU A 108 8.63 -0.37 -6.19
C GLU A 108 8.31 0.99 -6.80
N VAL A 109 9.34 1.81 -7.02
CA VAL A 109 9.21 3.14 -7.59
C VAL A 109 10.08 3.30 -8.82
N THR A 110 9.45 3.71 -9.91
CA THR A 110 10.06 3.93 -11.22
C THR A 110 9.78 5.37 -11.68
N GLY A 111 10.78 6.00 -12.30
CA GLY A 111 10.73 7.41 -12.71
C GLY A 111 11.56 8.34 -11.83
N ALA A 112 11.96 9.48 -12.40
CA ALA A 112 12.51 10.61 -11.68
C ALA A 112 11.36 11.53 -11.27
N LEU A 113 11.40 12.09 -10.05
CA LEU A 113 10.57 13.25 -9.72
C LEU A 113 11.00 14.37 -10.66
N VAL A 114 10.07 14.96 -11.41
CA VAL A 114 10.37 16.13 -12.22
C VAL A 114 10.88 17.22 -11.28
N ALA A 115 12.15 17.56 -11.45
CA ALA A 115 12.91 18.43 -10.57
C ALA A 115 12.46 19.88 -10.75
N GLY A 116 11.76 20.41 -9.76
CA GLY A 116 11.77 21.84 -9.47
C GLY A 116 12.85 22.13 -8.43
N ALA A 117 13.98 22.67 -8.89
CA ALA A 117 15.08 23.28 -8.13
C ALA A 117 16.16 22.34 -7.49
N THR A 118 17.39 22.73 -7.80
CA THR A 118 18.70 22.22 -7.38
C THR A 118 18.84 21.96 -5.87
N ALA A 119 19.58 20.90 -5.52
CA ALA A 119 19.97 20.41 -4.17
C ALA A 119 19.02 19.42 -3.43
N SER A 120 17.78 19.17 -3.89
CA SER A 120 16.83 18.28 -3.16
C SER A 120 17.05 16.78 -3.34
N GLY A 121 17.75 16.32 -4.39
CA GLY A 121 17.77 14.91 -4.80
C GLY A 121 18.35 13.91 -3.78
N LEU A 122 19.25 14.36 -2.89
CA LEU A 122 19.82 13.54 -1.82
C LEU A 122 18.90 13.49 -0.57
N LEU A 123 18.25 14.62 -0.25
CA LEU A 123 17.25 14.70 0.81
C LEU A 123 15.98 13.95 0.43
N ASP A 124 15.54 14.02 -0.82
CA ASP A 124 14.44 13.21 -1.36
C ASP A 124 14.77 11.72 -1.27
N ARG A 125 16.00 11.30 -1.60
CA ARG A 125 16.43 9.89 -1.42
C ARG A 125 16.28 9.40 0.03
N LEU A 126 16.66 10.22 0.99
CA LEU A 126 16.62 9.88 2.42
C LEU A 126 15.20 9.99 3.02
N LEU A 127 14.44 11.00 2.62
CA LEU A 127 13.07 11.25 3.08
C LEU A 127 12.09 10.24 2.47
N PHE A 128 12.23 9.89 1.19
CA PHE A 128 11.38 8.88 0.54
C PHE A 128 11.74 7.45 0.97
N GLY A 129 13.02 7.08 1.09
CA GLY A 129 13.37 5.73 1.56
C GLY A 129 12.93 5.44 3.01
N ARG A 130 13.10 6.42 3.91
CA ARG A 130 12.63 6.32 5.30
C ARG A 130 11.11 6.42 5.41
N SER A 131 10.46 7.29 4.63
CA SER A 131 9.00 7.38 4.62
C SER A 131 8.34 6.15 3.99
N GLN A 132 8.94 5.52 2.98
CA GLN A 132 8.45 4.28 2.37
C GLN A 132 8.49 3.12 3.35
N ARG A 133 9.61 2.89 4.04
CA ARG A 133 9.68 1.86 5.09
C ARG A 133 8.70 2.15 6.22
N ARG A 134 8.58 3.41 6.66
CA ARG A 134 7.59 3.81 7.68
C ARG A 134 6.16 3.56 7.22
N ALA A 135 5.83 3.88 5.97
CA ALA A 135 4.52 3.65 5.37
C ALA A 135 4.23 2.15 5.21
N ALA A 136 5.22 1.36 4.78
CA ALA A 136 5.12 -0.09 4.68
C ALA A 136 4.83 -0.70 6.06
N ARG A 137 5.60 -0.35 7.09
CA ARG A 137 5.36 -0.80 8.47
C ARG A 137 4.01 -0.38 9.03
N ALA A 138 3.57 0.85 8.75
CA ALA A 138 2.24 1.32 9.16
C ALA A 138 1.13 0.50 8.48
N THR A 139 1.30 0.17 7.20
CA THR A 139 0.38 -0.67 6.43
C THR A 139 0.34 -2.10 7.01
N LEU A 140 1.50 -2.71 7.28
CA LEU A 140 1.58 -4.04 7.89
C LEU A 140 1.04 -4.07 9.33
N ARG A 141 1.16 -2.97 10.08
CA ARG A 141 0.51 -2.83 11.38
C ARG A 141 -1.02 -2.83 11.24
N ARG A 142 -1.56 -2.04 10.30
CA ARG A 142 -3.01 -2.03 10.02
C ARG A 142 -3.49 -3.39 9.53
N LEU A 143 -2.72 -4.06 8.68
CA LEU A 143 -2.99 -5.43 8.24
C LEU A 143 -3.16 -6.39 9.43
N ARG A 144 -2.25 -6.31 10.41
CA ARG A 144 -2.31 -7.15 11.61
C ARG A 144 -3.55 -6.87 12.46
N GLU A 145 -3.99 -5.62 12.53
CA GLU A 145 -5.24 -5.24 13.20
C GLU A 145 -6.44 -5.87 12.46
N LEU A 146 -6.50 -5.72 11.14
CA LEU A 146 -7.57 -6.25 10.30
C LEU A 146 -7.65 -7.79 10.34
N ALA A 147 -6.51 -8.47 10.25
CA ALA A 147 -6.43 -9.93 10.34
C ALA A 147 -6.96 -10.49 11.68
N ARG A 148 -6.89 -9.69 12.75
CA ARG A 148 -7.40 -10.05 14.09
C ARG A 148 -8.87 -9.75 14.27
N SER A 149 -9.40 -8.69 13.65
CA SER A 149 -10.84 -8.43 13.65
C SER A 149 -11.57 -9.59 12.99
N ARG A 150 -12.61 -10.09 13.65
CA ARG A 150 -13.48 -11.17 13.15
C ARG A 150 -14.42 -10.63 12.10
#